data_AF-A0A950BMU2-F1
#
_entry.id   AF-A0A950BMU2-F1
#
_cell.length_a   1.000
_cell.length_b   1.000
_cell.length_c   1.000
_cell.angle_alpha   90.00
_cell.angle_beta   90.00
_cell.angle_gamma   90.00
#
_symmetry.space_group_name_H-M   'P 1'
#
loop_
_entity.id
_entity.type
_entity.pdbx_description
1 polymer ?
#
loop_
_entity_poly.entity_id
_entity_poly.type
_entity_poly.pdbx_seq_one_letter_code
_entity_poly.pdbx_strand_id
1 'polypeptide(L)'
;LYAIAPFAIAYAVVRQRVFDISFVISRALVYTILMGSIFAIFAFVEWLTGHFIVESGVAIVVVALTAVGIGFTLEMAHARIEAVIERVLFRRRHLAERHLASVAAGLPFAENGGMVDAAVVHEPVEAYALTNSALFKRGDAGDYRRGDEPLEAAVSLRLLGTRHAVRLSNGAAVLAVPIFVRSRLEAVAVYGPHANGEDIDPDEVASLEAMCAAAGVAYDHLDALRISRETAHWRRLAERQARELAMLRERTKASPELLREHLGSDDAHGHGPV
;
A
#
# COMPACT_ATOMS: atom_id res chain seq x y z
N LEU A 1 25.15 45.93 -9.03
CA LEU A 1 24.79 44.66 -9.71
C LEU A 1 25.03 43.41 -8.85
N TYR A 2 26.11 43.33 -8.06
CA TYR A 2 26.45 42.14 -7.26
C TYR A 2 25.47 41.79 -6.12
N ALA A 3 24.72 42.74 -5.57
CA ALA A 3 23.75 42.47 -4.50
C ALA A 3 22.46 41.77 -4.98
N ILE A 4 22.13 41.88 -6.27
CA ILE A 4 20.91 41.30 -6.85
C ILE A 4 21.18 39.89 -7.40
N ALA A 5 22.45 39.59 -7.70
CA ALA A 5 22.89 38.28 -8.17
C ALA A 5 22.51 37.11 -7.23
N PRO A 6 22.71 37.15 -5.90
CA PRO A 6 22.30 36.06 -5.03
C PRO A 6 20.77 35.91 -4.97
N PHE A 7 20.03 37.01 -5.02
CA PHE A 7 18.56 36.98 -5.08
C PHE A 7 18.03 36.46 -6.43
N ALA A 8 18.70 36.79 -7.53
CA ALA A 8 18.38 36.30 -8.86
C ALA A 8 18.77 34.83 -9.02
N ILE A 9 19.87 34.37 -8.41
CA ILE A 9 20.27 32.96 -8.36
C ILE A 9 19.30 32.18 -7.46
N ALA A 10 18.95 32.70 -6.28
CA ALA A 10 17.94 32.11 -5.41
C ALA A 10 16.57 32.02 -6.09
N TYR A 11 16.16 33.09 -6.79
CA TYR A 11 14.92 33.12 -7.56
C TYR A 11 14.97 32.19 -8.78
N ALA A 12 16.11 32.09 -9.47
CA ALA A 12 16.29 31.18 -10.61
C ALA A 12 16.29 29.71 -10.17
N VAL A 13 16.87 29.38 -9.01
CA VAL A 13 16.84 28.03 -8.42
C VAL A 13 15.42 27.67 -7.95
N VAL A 14 14.67 28.63 -7.40
CA VAL A 14 13.26 28.42 -7.01
C VAL A 14 12.34 28.33 -8.24
N ARG A 15 12.65 29.05 -9.33
CA ARG A 15 11.83 29.09 -10.56
C ARG A 15 12.16 27.97 -11.56
N GLN A 16 13.36 27.40 -11.52
CA GLN A 16 13.71 26.15 -12.18
C GLN A 16 13.26 24.98 -11.30
N ARG A 17 11.98 24.61 -11.46
CA ARG A 17 11.21 23.56 -10.77
C ARG A 17 11.97 22.25 -10.44
N VAL A 18 12.78 22.24 -9.39
CA VAL A 18 13.35 21.00 -8.80
C VAL A 18 13.19 20.94 -7.27
N PHE A 19 12.46 21.87 -6.63
CA PHE A 19 12.28 21.83 -5.17
C PHE A 19 10.85 22.13 -4.72
N ASP A 20 10.29 21.12 -4.06
CA ASP A 20 8.96 20.99 -3.49
C ASP A 20 8.53 22.15 -2.58
N ILE A 21 7.26 22.53 -2.65
CA ILE A 21 6.65 23.52 -1.74
C ILE A 21 6.53 22.95 -0.32
N SER A 22 6.40 21.62 -0.16
CA SER A 22 6.52 20.93 1.14
C SER A 22 7.95 21.02 1.72
N PHE A 23 8.97 21.05 0.85
CA PHE A 23 10.36 21.28 1.24
C PHE A 23 10.65 22.73 1.61
N VAL A 24 9.92 23.70 1.03
CA VAL A 24 10.01 25.10 1.46
C VAL A 24 9.46 25.28 2.88
N ILE A 25 8.42 24.53 3.29
CA ILE A 25 7.93 24.58 4.67
C ILE A 25 8.93 23.92 5.62
N SER A 26 9.49 22.74 5.29
CA SER A 26 10.48 22.10 6.15
C SER A 26 11.78 22.90 6.25
N ARG A 27 12.28 23.47 5.14
CA ARG A 27 13.40 24.42 5.18
C ARG A 27 13.04 25.71 5.88
N ALA A 28 11.86 26.29 5.71
CA ALA A 28 11.45 27.49 6.44
C ALA A 28 11.33 27.21 7.95
N LEU A 29 10.90 26.02 8.35
CA LEU A 29 10.89 25.56 9.74
C LEU A 29 12.31 25.37 10.25
N VAL A 30 13.16 24.65 9.52
CA VAL A 30 14.57 24.47 9.84
C VAL A 30 15.31 25.80 9.89
N TYR A 31 15.02 26.73 8.99
CA TYR A 31 15.61 28.07 8.95
C TYR A 31 15.06 28.99 10.04
N THR A 32 13.77 28.90 10.40
CA THR A 32 13.23 29.65 11.55
C THR A 32 13.74 29.08 12.87
N ILE A 33 13.96 27.77 12.95
CA ILE A 33 14.63 27.10 14.07
C ILE A 33 16.11 27.50 14.14
N LEU A 34 16.83 27.48 13.01
CA LEU A 34 18.24 27.84 12.93
C LEU A 34 18.45 29.34 13.21
N MET A 35 17.63 30.21 12.63
CA MET A 35 17.61 31.64 12.96
C MET A 35 17.23 31.85 14.42
N GLY A 36 16.20 31.16 14.91
CA GLY A 36 15.74 31.27 16.29
C GLY A 36 16.83 30.86 17.29
N SER A 37 17.59 29.80 16.98
CA SER A 37 18.73 29.38 17.81
C SER A 37 19.89 30.36 17.74
N ILE A 38 20.21 30.92 16.57
CA ILE A 38 21.21 31.99 16.44
C ILE A 38 20.79 33.24 17.23
N PHE A 39 19.54 33.69 17.10
CA PHE A 39 19.00 34.83 17.87
C PHE A 39 19.00 34.57 19.37
N ALA A 40 18.66 33.34 19.80
CA ALA A 40 18.71 32.96 21.20
C ALA A 40 20.14 33.01 21.74
N ILE A 41 21.13 32.50 20.99
CA ILE A 41 22.55 32.59 21.35
C ILE A 41 23.00 34.06 21.42
N PHE A 42 22.58 34.90 20.48
CA PHE A 42 22.99 36.31 20.43
C PHE A 42 22.40 37.12 21.59
N ALA A 43 21.08 37.02 21.83
CA ALA A 43 20.42 37.65 22.96
C ALA A 43 21.01 37.18 24.31
N PHE A 44 21.43 35.92 24.35
CA PHE A 44 22.10 35.33 25.50
C PHE A 44 23.47 35.99 25.78
N VAL A 45 24.30 36.18 24.75
CA VAL A 45 25.61 36.85 24.88
C VAL A 45 25.47 38.32 25.28
N GLU A 46 24.50 39.05 24.72
CA GLU A 46 24.23 40.45 25.09
C GLU A 46 23.79 40.58 26.55
N TRP A 47 22.87 39.72 27.00
CA TRP A 47 22.42 39.69 28.39
C TRP A 47 23.56 39.35 29.35
N LEU A 48 24.42 38.38 28.99
CA LEU A 48 25.61 38.01 29.78
C LEU A 48 26.58 39.20 29.90
N THR A 49 26.82 39.91 28.79
CA THR A 49 27.74 41.05 28.78
C THR A 49 27.20 42.22 29.61
N GLY A 50 25.89 42.50 29.54
CA GLY A 50 25.25 43.56 30.31
C GLY A 50 25.18 43.29 31.82
N HIS A 51 25.00 42.04 32.22
CA HIS A 51 24.84 41.69 33.64
C HIS A 51 26.16 41.68 34.43
N PHE A 52 27.29 41.42 33.77
CA PHE A 52 28.62 41.33 34.41
C PHE A 52 29.31 42.68 34.64
N ILE A 53 28.77 43.79 34.13
CA ILE A 53 29.43 45.11 34.18
C ILE A 53 29.26 45.82 35.54
N VAL A 54 28.49 45.29 36.49
CA VAL A 54 28.23 46.00 37.75
C VAL A 54 28.88 45.29 38.95
N GLU A 55 30.04 45.84 39.33
CA GLU A 55 30.63 45.95 40.67
C GLU A 55 30.09 45.03 41.79
N SER A 56 30.96 44.15 42.31
CA SER A 56 31.03 43.56 43.67
C SER A 56 31.13 42.02 43.71
N GLY A 57 31.81 41.48 44.74
CA GLY A 57 32.25 40.08 44.89
C GLY A 57 31.17 38.99 44.96
N VAL A 58 29.92 39.31 44.63
CA VAL A 58 28.79 38.38 44.46
C VAL A 58 28.74 37.81 43.03
N ALA A 59 29.55 38.36 42.11
CA ALA A 59 29.59 38.01 40.70
C ALA A 59 29.70 36.49 40.46
N ILE A 60 30.59 35.78 41.14
CA ILE A 60 30.86 34.36 40.84
C ILE A 60 29.61 33.48 41.08
N VAL A 61 28.86 33.73 42.15
CA VAL A 61 27.65 32.93 42.48
C VAL A 61 26.52 33.21 41.49
N VAL A 62 26.33 34.49 41.14
CA VAL A 62 25.32 34.90 40.18
C VAL A 62 25.64 34.34 38.80
N VAL A 63 26.91 34.31 38.43
CA VAL A 63 27.41 33.77 37.16
C VAL A 63 27.25 32.25 37.09
N ALA A 64 27.54 31.54 38.18
CA ALA A 64 27.34 30.10 38.25
C ALA A 64 25.86 29.73 38.16
N LEU A 65 24.98 30.41 38.91
CA LEU A 65 23.53 30.20 38.83
C LEU A 65 22.96 30.54 37.45
N THR A 66 23.50 31.59 36.85
CA THR A 66 23.20 31.99 35.49
C THR A 66 23.58 30.89 34.51
N ALA A 67 24.83 30.41 34.53
CA ALA A 67 25.33 29.31 33.69
C ALA A 67 24.44 28.06 33.75
N VAL A 68 24.00 27.70 34.96
CA VAL A 68 23.05 26.58 35.18
C VAL A 68 21.68 26.89 34.59
N GLY A 69 21.14 28.09 34.80
CA GLY A 69 19.87 28.51 34.21
C GLY A 69 19.89 28.49 32.68
N ILE A 70 21.03 28.82 32.08
CA ILE A 70 21.26 28.80 30.63
C ILE A 70 21.33 27.38 30.10
N GLY A 71 22.06 26.48 30.77
CA GLY A 71 22.08 25.06 30.42
C GLY A 71 20.66 24.49 30.34
N PHE A 72 19.84 24.83 31.34
CA PHE A 72 18.43 24.44 31.40
C PHE A 72 17.57 25.05 30.27
N THR A 73 17.77 26.32 29.93
CA THR A 73 17.00 26.97 28.85
C THR A 73 17.38 26.43 27.47
N LEU A 74 18.67 26.11 27.27
CA LEU A 74 19.16 25.51 26.03
C LEU A 74 18.61 24.08 25.86
N GLU A 75 18.62 23.26 26.91
CA GLU A 75 18.01 21.92 26.89
C GLU A 75 16.51 21.97 26.61
N MET A 76 15.77 22.92 27.23
CA MET A 76 14.35 23.11 26.95
C MET A 76 14.08 23.56 25.51
N ALA A 77 14.94 24.41 24.94
CA ALA A 77 14.80 24.85 23.56
C ALA A 77 15.00 23.69 22.58
N HIS A 78 16.05 22.89 22.77
CA HIS A 78 16.30 21.69 21.95
C HIS A 78 15.13 20.70 22.07
N ALA A 79 14.67 20.39 23.28
CA ALA A 79 13.57 19.46 23.49
C ALA A 79 12.26 19.95 22.84
N ARG A 80 11.98 21.25 22.84
CA ARG A 80 10.82 21.81 22.14
C ARG A 80 10.95 21.75 20.63
N ILE A 81 12.15 21.98 20.09
CA ILE A 81 12.43 21.89 18.65
C ILE A 81 12.23 20.45 18.17
N GLU A 82 12.83 19.48 18.87
CA GLU A 82 12.67 18.05 18.59
C GLU A 82 11.18 17.66 18.61
N ALA A 83 10.45 18.08 19.65
CA ALA A 83 9.03 17.77 19.79
C ALA A 83 8.15 18.41 18.70
N VAL A 84 8.52 19.57 18.15
CA VAL A 84 7.78 20.21 17.05
C VAL A 84 8.07 19.50 15.73
N ILE A 85 9.33 19.13 15.47
CA ILE A 85 9.71 18.33 14.30
C ILE A 85 8.99 16.99 14.34
N GLU A 86 9.03 16.31 15.49
CA GLU A 86 8.38 15.01 15.68
C GLU A 86 6.86 15.09 15.46
N ARG A 87 6.22 16.11 16.04
CA ARG A 87 4.76 16.26 16.01
C ARG A 87 4.20 16.71 14.67
N VAL A 88 4.96 17.50 13.89
CA VAL A 88 4.50 18.03 12.60
C VAL A 88 4.85 17.09 11.44
N LEU A 89 6.08 16.52 11.43
CA LEU A 89 6.57 15.75 10.30
C LEU A 89 6.19 14.26 10.40
N PHE A 90 6.41 13.62 11.55
CA PHE A 90 6.17 12.18 11.69
C PHE A 90 4.70 11.85 11.90
N ARG A 91 3.88 12.78 12.41
CA ARG A 91 2.48 12.46 12.73
C ARG A 91 1.65 12.15 11.49
N ARG A 92 1.84 12.85 10.37
CA ARG A 92 1.12 12.54 9.11
C ARG A 92 1.60 11.23 8.50
N ARG A 93 2.91 11.06 8.37
CA ARG A 93 3.54 9.85 7.83
C ARG A 93 3.14 8.60 8.62
N HIS A 94 3.26 8.67 9.94
CA HIS A 94 2.92 7.54 10.80
C HIS A 94 1.42 7.25 10.87
N LEU A 95 0.55 8.21 10.52
CA LEU A 95 -0.88 7.94 10.34
C LEU A 95 -1.15 7.24 9.00
N ALA A 96 -0.48 7.66 7.91
CA ALA A 96 -0.57 7.01 6.61
C ALA A 96 -0.05 5.56 6.65
N GLU A 97 1.11 5.33 7.27
CA GLU A 97 1.67 3.99 7.48
C GLU A 97 0.71 3.10 8.28
N ARG A 98 0.16 3.61 9.39
CA ARG A 98 -0.81 2.86 10.20
C ARG A 98 -2.11 2.58 9.47
N HIS A 99 -2.57 3.52 8.65
CA HIS A 99 -3.73 3.34 7.78
C HIS A 99 -3.49 2.20 6.78
N LEU A 100 -2.38 2.25 6.04
CA LEU A 100 -2.04 1.17 5.09
C LEU A 100 -1.79 -0.17 5.77
N ALA A 101 -1.17 -0.18 6.96
CA ALA A 101 -1.02 -1.41 7.74
C ALA A 101 -2.38 -1.99 8.15
N SER A 102 -3.35 -1.13 8.52
CA SER A 102 -4.71 -1.55 8.82
C SER A 102 -5.45 -2.09 7.60
N VAL A 103 -5.31 -1.42 6.44
CA VAL A 103 -5.87 -1.89 5.17
C VAL A 103 -5.27 -3.24 4.80
N ALA A 104 -3.94 -3.37 4.85
CA ALA A 104 -3.21 -4.59 4.57
C ALA A 104 -3.67 -5.76 5.44
N ALA A 105 -3.88 -5.51 6.74
CA ALA A 105 -4.41 -6.51 7.67
C ALA A 105 -5.84 -6.97 7.33
N GLY A 106 -6.62 -6.11 6.66
CA GLY A 106 -7.97 -6.42 6.19
C GLY A 106 -8.03 -7.17 4.86
N LEU A 107 -6.99 -7.09 4.02
CA LEU A 107 -6.98 -7.68 2.66
C LEU A 107 -7.30 -9.19 2.63
N PRO A 108 -6.78 -10.04 3.54
CA PRO A 108 -7.09 -11.47 3.53
C PRO A 108 -8.58 -11.81 3.68
N PHE A 109 -9.39 -10.87 4.17
CA PHE A 109 -10.84 -11.02 4.36
C PHE A 109 -11.66 -10.43 3.20
N ALA A 110 -11.02 -9.96 2.13
CA ALA A 110 -11.72 -9.43 0.97
C ALA A 110 -12.63 -10.50 0.33
N GLU A 111 -13.85 -10.11 -0.04
CA GLU A 111 -14.84 -11.06 -0.60
C GLU A 111 -14.61 -11.36 -2.09
N ASN A 112 -13.92 -10.46 -2.78
CA ASN A 112 -13.66 -10.56 -4.21
C ASN A 112 -12.34 -9.89 -4.58
N GLY A 113 -11.77 -10.31 -5.72
CA GLY A 113 -10.49 -9.78 -6.19
C GLY A 113 -10.55 -8.29 -6.53
N GLY A 114 -11.72 -7.77 -6.93
CA GLY A 114 -11.89 -6.35 -7.22
C GLY A 114 -11.68 -5.44 -6.00
N MET A 115 -12.04 -5.90 -4.79
CA MET A 115 -11.74 -5.18 -3.55
C MET A 115 -10.24 -5.14 -3.25
N VAL A 116 -9.53 -6.23 -3.53
CA VAL A 116 -8.06 -6.27 -3.38
C VAL A 116 -7.41 -5.33 -4.40
N ASP A 117 -7.87 -5.37 -5.65
CA ASP A 117 -7.41 -4.46 -6.72
C ASP A 117 -7.60 -3.00 -6.30
N ALA A 118 -8.83 -2.66 -5.86
CA ALA A 118 -9.19 -1.31 -5.46
C ALA A 118 -8.36 -0.84 -4.26
N ALA A 119 -8.17 -1.69 -3.25
CA ALA A 119 -7.37 -1.34 -2.08
C ALA A 119 -5.90 -1.09 -2.45
N VAL A 120 -5.30 -1.95 -3.27
CA VAL A 120 -3.89 -1.78 -3.70
C VAL A 120 -3.70 -0.54 -4.58
N VAL A 121 -4.71 -0.15 -5.35
CA VAL A 121 -4.64 1.00 -6.26
C VAL A 121 -4.99 2.31 -5.55
N HIS A 122 -6.08 2.36 -4.79
CA HIS A 122 -6.65 3.60 -4.25
C HIS A 122 -6.07 3.99 -2.89
N GLU A 123 -5.91 3.03 -1.97
CA GLU A 123 -5.52 3.35 -0.58
C GLU A 123 -4.13 3.99 -0.49
N PRO A 124 -3.09 3.51 -1.23
CA PRO A 124 -1.80 4.20 -1.27
C PRO A 124 -1.85 5.61 -1.84
N VAL A 125 -2.65 5.80 -2.88
CA VAL A 125 -2.79 7.09 -3.56
C VAL A 125 -3.39 8.11 -2.61
N GLU A 126 -4.38 7.72 -1.82
CA GLU A 126 -4.99 8.58 -0.81
C GLU A 126 -4.05 8.80 0.40
N ALA A 127 -3.48 7.72 0.95
CA ALA A 127 -2.66 7.76 2.15
C ALA A 127 -1.36 8.57 1.97
N TYR A 128 -0.69 8.39 0.84
CA TYR A 128 0.56 9.07 0.50
C TYR A 128 0.37 10.19 -0.53
N ALA A 129 -0.86 10.56 -0.88
CA ALA A 129 -1.12 11.62 -1.87
C ALA A 129 -0.35 11.42 -3.19
N LEU A 130 -0.33 10.20 -3.73
CA LEU A 130 0.43 9.86 -4.94
C LEU A 130 -0.28 10.37 -6.20
N THR A 131 0.48 10.62 -7.27
CA THR A 131 -0.06 11.20 -8.51
C THR A 131 -0.85 10.17 -9.32
N ASN A 132 -0.41 8.92 -9.31
CA ASN A 132 -1.05 7.83 -10.01
C ASN A 132 -0.71 6.49 -9.36
N SER A 133 -1.54 5.50 -9.67
CA SER A 133 -1.25 4.10 -9.41
C SER A 133 -1.85 3.25 -10.53
N ALA A 134 -1.31 2.07 -10.70
CA ALA A 134 -1.85 1.09 -11.63
C ALA A 134 -1.52 -0.33 -11.18
N LEU A 135 -2.42 -1.26 -11.48
CA LEU A 135 -2.22 -2.67 -11.23
C LEU A 135 -2.14 -3.42 -12.57
N PHE A 136 -1.02 -4.09 -12.80
CA PHE A 136 -0.82 -4.97 -13.94
C PHE A 136 -1.00 -6.41 -13.49
N LYS A 137 -1.91 -7.14 -14.12
CA LYS A 137 -2.17 -8.55 -13.80
C LYS A 137 -1.52 -9.46 -14.82
N ARG A 138 -1.11 -10.64 -14.36
CA ARG A 138 -0.58 -11.69 -15.22
C ARG A 138 -1.68 -12.23 -16.15
N GLY A 139 -1.45 -12.17 -17.44
CA GLY A 139 -2.27 -12.83 -18.46
C GLY A 139 -1.89 -14.30 -18.65
N ASP A 140 -2.62 -14.99 -19.52
CA ASP A 140 -2.41 -16.42 -19.81
C ASP A 140 -1.03 -16.68 -20.44
N ALA A 141 -0.54 -15.75 -21.26
CA ALA A 141 0.77 -15.81 -21.90
C ALA A 141 1.93 -15.50 -20.91
N GLY A 142 1.63 -15.12 -19.66
CA GLY A 142 2.62 -14.71 -18.68
C GLY A 142 3.11 -13.27 -18.84
N ASP A 143 2.51 -12.49 -19.74
CA ASP A 143 2.68 -11.05 -19.79
C ASP A 143 1.88 -10.35 -18.69
N TYR A 144 2.28 -9.16 -18.30
CA TYR A 144 1.58 -8.36 -17.29
C TYR A 144 0.89 -7.19 -17.99
N ARG A 145 -0.42 -7.06 -17.83
CA ARG A 145 -1.22 -6.07 -18.55
C ARG A 145 -2.16 -5.29 -17.64
N ARG A 146 -2.43 -4.04 -18.01
CA ARG A 146 -3.51 -3.21 -17.51
C ARG A 146 -4.42 -2.84 -18.67
N GLY A 147 -5.52 -3.55 -18.84
CA GLY A 147 -6.31 -3.48 -20.08
C GLY A 147 -5.44 -3.85 -21.28
N ASP A 148 -5.29 -2.93 -22.23
CA ASP A 148 -4.44 -3.13 -23.43
C ASP A 148 -2.99 -2.65 -23.27
N GLU A 149 -2.63 -2.12 -22.10
CA GLU A 149 -1.28 -1.60 -21.83
C GLU A 149 -0.39 -2.70 -21.21
N PRO A 150 0.67 -3.15 -21.90
CA PRO A 150 1.61 -4.12 -21.35
C PRO A 150 2.62 -3.45 -20.41
N LEU A 151 3.02 -4.16 -19.36
CA LEU A 151 4.18 -3.81 -18.54
C LEU A 151 5.47 -4.13 -19.31
N GLU A 152 6.48 -3.28 -19.15
CA GLU A 152 7.79 -3.51 -19.75
C GLU A 152 8.42 -4.82 -19.23
N ALA A 153 8.86 -5.68 -20.16
CA ALA A 153 9.42 -6.99 -19.82
C ALA A 153 10.68 -6.91 -18.94
N ALA A 154 11.48 -5.84 -19.07
CA ALA A 154 12.64 -5.62 -18.21
C ALA A 154 12.24 -5.42 -16.75
N VAL A 155 11.11 -4.74 -16.49
CA VAL A 155 10.60 -4.51 -15.14
C VAL A 155 10.14 -5.81 -14.52
N SER A 156 9.35 -6.63 -15.23
CA SER A 156 8.88 -7.91 -14.72
C SER A 156 10.03 -8.89 -14.45
N LEU A 157 11.06 -8.94 -15.30
CA LEU A 157 12.25 -9.75 -15.08
C LEU A 157 13.04 -9.31 -13.83
N ARG A 158 13.19 -7.99 -13.61
CA ARG A 158 13.84 -7.46 -12.40
C ARG A 158 13.07 -7.84 -11.15
N LEU A 159 11.74 -7.68 -11.16
CA LEU A 159 10.86 -8.03 -10.04
C LEU A 159 10.90 -9.53 -9.73
N LEU A 160 10.97 -10.40 -10.75
CA LEU A 160 11.14 -11.84 -10.57
C LEU A 160 12.47 -12.20 -9.92
N GLY A 161 13.54 -11.47 -10.25
CA GLY A 161 14.87 -11.66 -9.70
C GLY A 161 15.03 -11.14 -8.27
N THR A 162 14.54 -9.92 -7.99
CA THR A 162 14.72 -9.27 -6.68
C THR A 162 13.65 -9.67 -5.68
N ARG A 163 12.42 -9.92 -6.13
CA ARG A 163 11.21 -10.08 -5.29
C ARG A 163 10.90 -8.89 -4.37
N HIS A 164 11.54 -7.76 -4.64
CA HIS A 164 11.37 -6.49 -3.93
C HIS A 164 10.97 -5.41 -4.91
N ALA A 165 10.48 -4.30 -4.38
CA ALA A 165 10.13 -3.12 -5.12
C ALA A 165 11.33 -2.61 -5.92
N VAL A 166 11.03 -2.12 -7.12
CA VAL A 166 12.01 -1.67 -8.10
C VAL A 166 11.67 -0.25 -8.50
N ARG A 167 12.67 0.64 -8.41
CA ARG A 167 12.55 2.00 -8.94
C ARG A 167 12.52 1.99 -10.47
N LEU A 168 11.60 2.78 -11.00
CA LEU A 168 11.40 3.01 -12.43
C LEU A 168 12.04 4.34 -12.80
N SER A 169 12.83 4.35 -13.87
CA SER A 169 13.57 5.54 -14.31
C SER A 169 12.82 6.37 -15.35
N ASN A 170 11.74 5.84 -15.94
CA ASN A 170 11.02 6.47 -17.04
C ASN A 170 9.49 6.32 -16.87
N GLY A 171 8.77 7.42 -17.02
CA GLY A 171 7.30 7.43 -17.14
C GLY A 171 6.59 8.15 -16.00
N ALA A 172 5.28 7.94 -15.93
CA ALA A 172 4.43 8.52 -14.89
C ALA A 172 4.56 7.78 -13.54
N ALA A 173 5.06 6.54 -13.56
CA ALA A 173 5.32 5.73 -12.37
C ALA A 173 6.80 5.75 -12.00
N VAL A 174 7.10 5.77 -10.70
CA VAL A 174 8.46 5.81 -10.13
C VAL A 174 8.82 4.55 -9.34
N LEU A 175 7.81 3.77 -8.93
CA LEU A 175 7.99 2.55 -8.15
C LEU A 175 7.13 1.42 -8.71
N ALA A 176 7.71 0.23 -8.86
CA ALA A 176 7.00 -1.00 -9.14
C ALA A 176 7.15 -1.96 -7.96
N VAL A 177 6.04 -2.49 -7.44
CA VAL A 177 5.97 -3.37 -6.28
C VAL A 177 5.37 -4.71 -6.72
N PRO A 178 6.06 -5.83 -6.47
CA PRO A 178 5.58 -7.13 -6.91
C PRO A 178 4.53 -7.70 -5.96
N ILE A 179 3.52 -8.36 -6.53
CA ILE A 179 2.55 -9.16 -5.78
C ILE A 179 2.75 -10.63 -6.14
N PHE A 180 3.30 -11.38 -5.19
CA PHE A 180 3.51 -12.82 -5.34
C PHE A 180 2.35 -13.60 -4.74
N VAL A 181 1.83 -14.55 -5.51
CA VAL A 181 0.99 -15.63 -5.01
C VAL A 181 1.88 -16.88 -4.95
N ARG A 182 2.19 -17.32 -3.74
CA ARG A 182 3.17 -18.39 -3.46
C ARG A 182 4.55 -18.05 -4.01
N SER A 183 4.95 -18.62 -5.15
CA SER A 183 6.24 -18.35 -5.82
C SER A 183 6.06 -17.78 -7.22
N ARG A 184 4.84 -17.38 -7.58
CA ARG A 184 4.52 -16.82 -8.89
C ARG A 184 4.20 -15.34 -8.75
N LEU A 185 4.85 -14.50 -9.55
CA LEU A 185 4.50 -13.08 -9.64
C LEU A 185 3.15 -12.99 -10.34
N GLU A 186 2.10 -12.69 -9.59
CA GLU A 186 0.72 -12.71 -10.07
C GLU A 186 0.28 -11.34 -10.58
N ALA A 187 0.76 -10.28 -9.92
CA ALA A 187 0.49 -8.92 -10.32
C ALA A 187 1.66 -8.00 -9.96
N VAL A 188 1.67 -6.82 -10.56
CA VAL A 188 2.63 -5.74 -10.28
C VAL A 188 1.83 -4.47 -10.05
N ALA A 189 1.95 -3.91 -8.84
CA ALA A 189 1.43 -2.59 -8.55
C ALA A 189 2.51 -1.56 -8.91
N VAL A 190 2.15 -0.50 -9.63
CA VAL A 190 3.05 0.61 -9.89
C VAL A 190 2.47 1.89 -9.31
N TYR A 191 3.35 2.74 -8.81
CA TYR A 191 3.01 3.98 -8.12
C TYR A 191 3.80 5.15 -8.71
N GLY A 192 3.10 6.25 -8.93
CA GLY A 192 3.67 7.54 -9.28
C GLY A 192 4.27 8.26 -8.08
N PRO A 193 5.02 9.36 -8.32
CA PRO A 193 5.54 10.17 -7.23
C PRO A 193 4.38 10.83 -6.48
N HIS A 194 4.68 11.40 -5.33
CA HIS A 194 3.74 12.24 -4.61
C HIS A 194 3.23 13.39 -5.49
N ALA A 195 2.02 13.87 -5.22
CA ALA A 195 1.39 14.98 -5.96
C ALA A 195 2.17 16.30 -5.84
N ASN A 196 3.03 16.45 -4.82
CA ASN A 196 3.96 17.56 -4.69
C ASN A 196 5.20 17.44 -5.62
N GLY A 197 5.47 16.24 -6.15
CA GLY A 197 6.64 15.92 -6.97
C GLY A 197 7.71 15.11 -6.24
N GLU A 198 7.54 14.87 -4.95
CA GLU A 198 8.49 14.14 -4.11
C GLU A 198 8.52 12.64 -4.45
N ASP A 199 9.72 12.05 -4.43
CA ASP A 199 9.86 10.61 -4.61
C ASP A 199 9.33 9.86 -3.38
N ILE A 200 8.92 8.60 -3.55
CA ILE A 200 8.44 7.75 -2.46
C ILE A 200 9.63 7.41 -1.56
N ASP A 201 9.50 7.55 -0.24
CA ASP A 201 10.63 7.32 0.68
C ASP A 201 10.78 5.82 1.06
N PRO A 202 11.90 5.40 1.69
CA PRO A 202 12.14 3.99 2.01
C PRO A 202 11.10 3.32 2.92
N ASP A 203 10.51 4.05 3.89
CA ASP A 203 9.53 3.46 4.81
C ASP A 203 8.16 3.35 4.14
N GLU A 204 7.84 4.28 3.24
CA GLU A 204 6.68 4.19 2.37
C GLU A 204 6.81 3.00 1.41
N VAL A 205 7.99 2.80 0.80
CA VAL A 205 8.26 1.60 -0.01
C VAL A 205 8.03 0.33 0.81
N ALA A 206 8.55 0.25 2.03
CA ALA A 206 8.35 -0.91 2.90
C ALA A 206 6.87 -1.15 3.23
N SER A 207 6.11 -0.07 3.46
CA SER A 207 4.67 -0.14 3.74
C SER A 207 3.87 -0.63 2.51
N LEU A 208 4.23 -0.16 1.31
CA LEU A 208 3.63 -0.60 0.04
C LEU A 208 3.97 -2.06 -0.28
N GLU A 209 5.21 -2.49 -0.03
CA GLU A 209 5.62 -3.88 -0.14
C GLU A 209 4.82 -4.79 0.80
N ALA A 210 4.67 -4.39 2.06
CA ALA A 210 3.89 -5.14 3.05
C ALA A 210 2.42 -5.27 2.63
N MET A 211 1.81 -4.19 2.13
CA MET A 211 0.44 -4.21 1.61
C MET A 211 0.31 -5.13 0.37
N CYS A 212 1.27 -5.07 -0.56
CA CYS A 212 1.29 -5.93 -1.74
C CYS A 212 1.50 -7.41 -1.39
N ALA A 213 2.29 -7.71 -0.35
CA ALA A 213 2.43 -9.07 0.17
C ALA A 213 1.10 -9.58 0.75
N ALA A 214 0.39 -8.75 1.52
CA ALA A 214 -0.94 -9.08 2.04
C ALA A 214 -1.97 -9.28 0.92
N ALA A 215 -1.90 -8.48 -0.16
CA ALA A 215 -2.71 -8.67 -1.35
C ALA A 215 -2.46 -10.04 -2.01
N GLY A 216 -1.19 -10.48 -2.06
CA GLY A 216 -0.82 -11.81 -2.55
C GLY A 216 -1.48 -12.95 -1.74
N VAL A 217 -1.53 -12.81 -0.42
CA VAL A 217 -2.25 -13.75 0.46
C VAL A 217 -3.75 -13.73 0.18
N ALA A 218 -4.33 -12.55 -0.01
CA ALA A 218 -5.75 -12.40 -0.32
C ALA A 218 -6.12 -13.07 -1.66
N TYR A 219 -5.29 -12.91 -2.70
CA TYR A 219 -5.50 -13.59 -3.98
C TYR A 219 -5.43 -15.11 -3.85
N ASP A 220 -4.45 -15.66 -3.11
CA ASP A 220 -4.36 -17.11 -2.86
C ASP A 220 -5.63 -17.64 -2.18
N HIS A 221 -6.15 -16.91 -1.20
CA HIS A 221 -7.39 -17.29 -0.51
C HIS A 221 -8.61 -17.27 -1.44
N LEU A 222 -8.75 -16.21 -2.23
CA LEU A 222 -9.86 -16.07 -3.19
C LEU A 222 -9.83 -17.14 -4.29
N ASP A 223 -8.64 -17.47 -4.80
CA ASP A 223 -8.47 -18.57 -5.76
C ASP A 223 -8.82 -19.92 -5.14
N ALA A 224 -8.41 -20.18 -3.90
CA ALA A 224 -8.78 -21.39 -3.19
C ALA A 224 -10.31 -21.53 -3.03
N LEU A 225 -11.00 -20.43 -2.69
CA LEU A 225 -12.45 -20.40 -2.60
C LEU A 225 -13.13 -20.63 -3.96
N ARG A 226 -12.60 -20.02 -5.03
CA ARG A 226 -13.12 -20.19 -6.39
C ARG A 226 -13.02 -21.65 -6.84
N ILE A 227 -11.85 -22.26 -6.70
CA ILE A 227 -11.61 -23.67 -7.04
C ILE A 227 -12.54 -24.59 -6.23
N SER A 228 -12.73 -24.31 -4.94
CA SER A 228 -13.62 -25.09 -4.07
C SER A 228 -15.10 -25.01 -4.50
N ARG A 229 -15.56 -23.84 -4.96
CA ARG A 229 -16.93 -23.65 -5.47
C ARG A 229 -17.14 -24.39 -6.80
N GLU A 230 -16.18 -24.29 -7.72
CA GLU A 230 -16.24 -24.98 -9.02
C GLU A 230 -16.26 -26.50 -8.84
N THR A 231 -15.37 -27.05 -8.01
CA THR A 231 -15.33 -28.50 -7.74
C THR A 231 -16.62 -28.99 -7.08
N ALA A 232 -17.17 -28.25 -6.12
CA ALA A 232 -18.46 -28.58 -5.51
C ALA A 232 -19.61 -28.53 -6.54
N HIS A 233 -19.59 -27.57 -7.47
CA HIS A 233 -20.58 -27.45 -8.53
C HIS A 233 -20.55 -28.67 -9.47
N TRP A 234 -19.37 -29.02 -9.98
CA TRP A 234 -19.19 -30.17 -10.87
C TRP A 234 -19.58 -31.48 -10.21
N ARG A 235 -19.24 -31.65 -8.92
CA ARG A 235 -19.63 -32.83 -8.15
C ARG A 235 -21.15 -32.98 -8.04
N ARG A 236 -21.87 -31.88 -7.77
CA ARG A 236 -23.35 -31.88 -7.72
C ARG A 236 -24.00 -32.18 -9.07
N LEU A 237 -23.38 -31.75 -10.18
CA LEU A 237 -23.88 -32.08 -11.52
C LEU A 237 -23.68 -33.58 -11.83
N ALA A 238 -22.49 -34.11 -11.55
CA ALA A 238 -22.19 -35.52 -11.74
C ALA A 238 -23.12 -36.43 -10.92
N GLU A 239 -23.38 -36.07 -9.65
CA GLU A 239 -24.32 -36.82 -8.78
C GLU A 239 -25.78 -36.76 -9.26
N ARG A 240 -26.18 -35.66 -9.91
CA ARG A 240 -27.52 -35.54 -10.52
C ARG A 240 -27.64 -36.44 -11.75
N GLN A 241 -26.66 -36.40 -12.64
CA GLN A 241 -26.63 -37.27 -13.81
C GLN A 241 -26.60 -38.76 -13.44
N ALA A 242 -25.80 -39.12 -12.42
CA ALA A 242 -25.74 -40.51 -11.94
C ALA A 242 -27.10 -41.01 -11.42
N ARG A 243 -27.85 -40.16 -10.69
CA ARG A 243 -29.20 -40.48 -10.20
C ARG A 243 -30.20 -40.63 -11.33
N GLU A 244 -30.16 -39.74 -12.32
CA GLU A 244 -31.06 -39.80 -13.46
C GLU A 244 -30.81 -41.07 -14.30
N LEU A 245 -29.55 -41.40 -14.56
CA LEU A 245 -29.18 -42.65 -15.24
C LEU A 245 -29.59 -43.90 -14.46
N ALA A 246 -29.51 -43.88 -13.12
CA ALA A 246 -29.98 -44.98 -12.28
C ALA A 246 -31.50 -45.16 -12.40
N MET A 247 -32.28 -44.08 -12.33
CA MET A 247 -33.74 -44.11 -12.50
C MET A 247 -34.15 -44.59 -13.89
N LEU A 248 -33.46 -44.15 -14.95
CA LEU A 248 -33.71 -44.64 -16.31
C LEU A 248 -33.43 -46.14 -16.43
N ARG A 249 -32.30 -46.63 -15.89
CA ARG A 249 -31.99 -48.06 -15.87
C ARG A 249 -33.04 -48.88 -15.13
N GLU A 250 -33.55 -48.36 -14.02
CA GLU A 250 -34.60 -49.02 -13.23
C GLU A 250 -35.92 -49.09 -14.03
N ARG A 251 -36.32 -48.00 -14.70
CA ARG A 251 -37.49 -48.00 -15.61
C ARG A 251 -37.33 -48.98 -16.78
N THR A 252 -36.16 -49.04 -17.41
CA THR A 252 -35.90 -49.99 -18.50
C THR A 252 -35.97 -51.44 -18.01
N LYS A 253 -35.54 -51.72 -16.77
CA LYS A 253 -35.65 -53.06 -16.16
C LYS A 253 -37.09 -53.44 -15.81
N ALA A 254 -37.91 -52.49 -15.34
CA ALA A 254 -39.32 -52.73 -14.98
C ALA A 254 -40.24 -52.88 -16.21
N SER A 255 -39.90 -52.28 -17.34
CA SER A 255 -40.71 -52.30 -18.56
C SER A 255 -41.00 -53.70 -19.15
N PRO A 256 -40.07 -54.68 -19.21
CA PRO A 256 -40.37 -56.03 -19.68
C PRO A 256 -41.18 -56.88 -18.69
N GLU A 257 -41.13 -56.59 -17.38
CA GLU A 257 -41.96 -57.28 -16.39
C GLU A 257 -43.42 -56.84 -16.51
N LEU A 258 -43.68 -55.54 -16.68
CA LEU A 258 -45.02 -55.01 -16.93
C LEU A 258 -45.63 -55.50 -18.25
N LEU A 259 -44.80 -55.68 -19.30
CA LEU A 259 -45.27 -56.22 -20.59
C LEU A 259 -45.66 -57.70 -20.47
N ARG A 260 -44.97 -58.49 -19.63
CA ARG A 260 -45.33 -59.89 -19.33
C ARG A 260 -46.60 -60.01 -18.51
N GLU A 261 -46.82 -59.10 -17.56
CA GLU A 261 -48.03 -59.08 -16.73
C GLU A 261 -49.28 -58.71 -17.56
N HIS A 262 -49.16 -57.78 -18.51
CA HIS A 262 -50.25 -57.45 -19.43
C HIS A 262 -50.56 -58.56 -20.44
N LEU A 263 -49.55 -59.25 -20.98
CA LEU A 263 -49.76 -60.38 -21.90
C LEU A 263 -50.25 -61.65 -21.21
N GLY A 264 -49.96 -61.85 -19.91
CA GLY A 264 -50.48 -62.97 -19.13
C GLY A 264 -51.93 -62.79 -18.63
N SER A 265 -52.47 -61.57 -18.70
CA SER A 265 -53.84 -61.25 -18.26
C SER A 265 -54.89 -61.45 -19.36
N ASP A 266 -54.50 -61.47 -20.64
CA ASP A 266 -55.45 -61.59 -21.76
C ASP A 266 -55.82 -63.05 -22.10
N ASP A 267 -55.03 -64.02 -21.62
CA ASP A 267 -55.27 -65.47 -21.86
C ASP A 267 -56.31 -66.10 -20.90
N ALA A 268 -56.90 -65.32 -19.96
CA ALA A 268 -57.80 -65.86 -18.93
C ALA A 268 -59.31 -65.77 -19.26
N HIS A 269 -59.73 -65.23 -20.41
CA HIS A 269 -61.16 -65.01 -20.73
C HIS A 269 -61.64 -65.59 -22.07
N GLY A 270 -60.98 -66.60 -22.62
CA GLY A 270 -61.38 -67.24 -23.88
C GLY A 270 -61.45 -68.77 -23.84
N HIS A 271 -62.51 -69.34 -23.25
CA HIS A 271 -63.26 -70.49 -23.78
C HIS A 271 -64.14 -71.14 -22.71
N GLY A 272 -65.45 -70.82 -22.75
CA GLY A 272 -66.47 -71.76 -22.30
C GLY A 272 -66.87 -72.66 -23.47
N PRO A 273 -66.90 -74.00 -23.31
CA PRO A 273 -67.60 -74.86 -24.24
C PRO A 273 -69.03 -75.14 -23.77
N VAL A 274 -69.86 -75.25 -24.80
CA VAL A 274 -71.24 -75.72 -24.90
C VAL A 274 -71.40 -77.13 -24.32
#